data_AF-A0A9Q3X9U4-F1
#
_entry.id   AF-A0A9Q3X9U4-F1
#
_cell.length_a   1.000
_cell.length_b   1.000
_cell.length_c   1.000
_cell.angle_alpha   90.00
_cell.angle_beta   90.00
_cell.angle_gamma   90.00
#
_symmetry.space_group_name_H-M   'P 1'
#
loop_
_entity.id
_entity.type
_entity.pdbx_description
1 polymer ?
#
loop_
_entity_poly.entity_id
_entity_poly.type
_entity_poly.pdbx_seq_one_letter_code
_entity_poly.pdbx_strand_id
1 'polypeptide(L)'
;MNMTRLISITLQLLALLLVPTSAFAVCGMMPNYQEGAVVDMNFGRVTVPSGTAIGEVFFTQEFPITGSYYAIVSCKPGDTTQWRVVQGTATSIANVYTTNIAGVGMRTSWVPTRATSPFYAGDSTSWTLGMPNVSGSIEQNSAVVSVTGSVIVELIKLSEPVGSGALAGGTYTNNIAQPVYPFNSGVFMTTRIAGGGGEIVPETGTCSIGDLNVDLAPVPFGRFNGLGSTTGETPFTVGFNCSGANGAVTLTMDADRFMPDGSLGLIKPQAGDNYASCVALQVLDANTGVPALLGATSVVGAVVNNATSFSLPYRVRYYQSAGGSHCVSPGLVKGTATVTVKYQ
;
A
#
# COMPACT_ATOMS: atom_id res chain seq x y z
N MET A 1 -26.82 -75.71 15.05
CA MET A 1 -26.06 -74.46 14.80
C MET A 1 -27.08 -73.37 14.51
N ASN A 2 -27.33 -72.44 15.44
CA ASN A 2 -28.53 -71.59 15.41
C ASN A 2 -28.60 -70.75 14.13
N MET A 3 -29.63 -71.00 13.32
CA MET A 3 -29.86 -70.39 12.01
C MET A 3 -29.91 -68.85 12.08
N THR A 4 -30.36 -68.31 13.22
CA THR A 4 -30.34 -66.88 13.56
C THR A 4 -28.94 -66.29 13.71
N ARG A 5 -27.94 -67.05 14.16
CA ARG A 5 -26.53 -66.59 14.21
C ARG A 5 -25.90 -66.56 12.81
N LEU A 6 -26.24 -67.51 11.92
CA LEU A 6 -25.72 -67.54 10.56
C LEU A 6 -26.25 -66.37 9.72
N ILE A 7 -27.53 -66.02 9.87
CA ILE A 7 -28.18 -64.90 9.19
C ILE A 7 -27.63 -63.55 9.69
N SER A 8 -27.36 -63.42 10.99
CA SER A 8 -26.77 -62.19 11.55
C SER A 8 -25.34 -61.94 11.06
N ILE A 9 -24.51 -62.99 10.98
CA ILE A 9 -23.13 -62.88 10.50
C ILE A 9 -23.09 -62.55 8.99
N THR A 10 -24.00 -63.14 8.19
CA THR A 10 -24.09 -62.83 6.76
C THR A 10 -24.58 -61.42 6.48
N LEU A 11 -25.52 -60.89 7.29
CA LEU A 11 -25.97 -59.50 7.17
C LEU A 11 -24.89 -58.49 7.57
N GLN A 12 -24.05 -58.82 8.56
CA GLN A 12 -22.90 -58.00 8.98
C GLN A 12 -21.78 -57.99 7.94
N LEU A 13 -21.49 -59.15 7.29
CA LEU A 13 -20.54 -59.21 6.18
C LEU A 13 -21.03 -58.48 4.92
N LEU A 14 -22.34 -58.51 4.64
CA LEU A 14 -22.92 -57.78 3.51
C LEU A 14 -22.92 -56.25 3.75
N ALA A 15 -23.06 -55.81 5.01
CA ALA A 15 -22.96 -54.40 5.39
C ALA A 15 -21.53 -53.84 5.30
N LEU A 16 -20.48 -54.68 5.49
CA LEU A 16 -19.08 -54.25 5.27
C LEU A 16 -18.72 -54.11 3.78
N LEU A 17 -19.45 -54.75 2.87
CA LEU A 17 -19.28 -54.62 1.42
C LEU A 17 -19.97 -53.37 0.83
N LEU A 18 -20.78 -52.68 1.63
CA LEU A 18 -21.50 -51.45 1.27
C LEU A 18 -20.77 -50.18 1.70
N VAL A 19 -19.55 -50.28 2.25
CA VAL A 19 -18.71 -49.09 2.47
C VAL A 19 -18.29 -48.60 1.08
N PRO A 20 -18.76 -47.44 0.61
CA PRO A 20 -18.29 -46.89 -0.65
C PRO A 20 -16.80 -46.67 -0.49
N THR A 21 -16.00 -47.42 -1.25
CA THR A 21 -14.62 -47.02 -1.49
C THR A 21 -14.73 -45.73 -2.29
N SER A 22 -14.55 -44.60 -1.64
CA SER A 22 -14.32 -43.34 -2.33
C SER A 22 -13.03 -43.52 -3.12
N ALA A 23 -13.18 -43.91 -4.39
CA ALA A 23 -12.11 -43.82 -5.36
C ALA A 23 -11.77 -42.33 -5.46
N PHE A 24 -10.66 -41.93 -4.84
CA PHE A 24 -10.16 -40.58 -4.99
C PHE A 24 -9.96 -40.31 -6.49
N ALA A 25 -10.59 -39.23 -6.96
CA ALA A 25 -10.41 -38.61 -8.26
C ALA A 25 -8.94 -38.20 -8.42
N VAL A 26 -8.23 -38.67 -9.43
CA VAL A 26 -6.77 -38.54 -9.53
C VAL A 26 -6.36 -38.24 -10.97
N CYS A 27 -6.02 -36.97 -11.21
CA CYS A 27 -5.32 -36.58 -12.42
C CYS A 27 -3.80 -36.60 -12.21
N GLY A 28 -3.09 -37.42 -12.97
CA GLY A 28 -1.64 -37.59 -12.86
C GLY A 28 -0.89 -37.26 -14.15
N MET A 29 0.36 -36.82 -14.03
CA MET A 29 1.26 -36.63 -15.17
C MET A 29 1.91 -37.95 -15.59
N MET A 30 1.95 -38.21 -16.90
CA MET A 30 2.53 -39.45 -17.41
C MET A 30 4.05 -39.54 -17.13
N PRO A 31 4.59 -40.75 -16.87
CA PRO A 31 6.02 -40.96 -16.67
C PRO A 31 6.86 -40.45 -17.85
N ASN A 32 8.08 -39.96 -17.55
CA ASN A 32 9.11 -39.50 -18.51
C ASN A 32 8.91 -38.12 -19.16
N TYR A 33 7.94 -37.32 -18.73
CA TYR A 33 7.82 -35.92 -19.16
C TYR A 33 8.54 -34.98 -18.16
N GLN A 34 9.43 -34.12 -18.68
CA GLN A 34 10.27 -33.19 -17.89
C GLN A 34 9.48 -31.99 -17.35
N GLU A 35 10.09 -31.27 -16.39
CA GLU A 35 9.59 -30.01 -15.81
C GLU A 35 9.12 -29.03 -16.89
N GLY A 36 7.95 -28.43 -16.68
CA GLY A 36 7.35 -27.52 -17.66
C GLY A 36 7.84 -26.08 -17.56
N ALA A 37 7.05 -25.14 -18.10
CA ALA A 37 7.47 -23.76 -18.29
C ALA A 37 7.87 -23.10 -16.96
N VAL A 38 9.01 -22.40 -16.94
CA VAL A 38 9.40 -21.53 -15.82
C VAL A 38 9.24 -20.09 -16.26
N VAL A 39 8.36 -19.36 -15.58
CA VAL A 39 8.10 -17.94 -15.81
C VAL A 39 8.83 -17.13 -14.75
N ASP A 40 9.90 -16.48 -15.17
CA ASP A 40 10.67 -15.53 -14.36
C ASP A 40 9.96 -14.17 -14.35
N MET A 41 9.35 -13.85 -13.21
CA MET A 41 8.64 -12.60 -12.99
C MET A 41 9.64 -11.54 -12.52
N ASN A 42 9.72 -10.44 -13.27
CA ASN A 42 10.48 -9.25 -12.90
C ASN A 42 9.61 -7.99 -13.04
N PHE A 43 9.29 -7.41 -11.89
CA PHE A 43 8.43 -6.24 -11.74
C PHE A 43 9.18 -4.91 -11.84
N GLY A 44 10.51 -4.95 -11.74
CA GLY A 44 11.30 -3.73 -11.54
C GLY A 44 10.87 -2.99 -10.28
N ARG A 45 10.81 -1.65 -10.35
CA ARG A 45 10.37 -0.81 -9.24
C ARG A 45 8.90 -0.42 -9.44
N VAL A 46 8.07 -0.75 -8.46
CA VAL A 46 6.62 -0.49 -8.47
C VAL A 46 6.28 0.51 -7.37
N THR A 47 5.65 1.62 -7.77
CA THR A 47 5.13 2.61 -6.83
C THR A 47 3.68 2.28 -6.48
N VAL A 48 3.32 2.30 -5.20
CA VAL A 48 1.93 2.16 -4.74
C VAL A 48 1.31 3.55 -4.61
N PRO A 49 0.35 3.93 -5.49
CA PRO A 49 -0.28 5.23 -5.42
C PRO A 49 -1.04 5.40 -4.11
N SER A 50 -0.93 6.57 -3.49
CA SER A 50 -1.54 6.81 -2.18
C SER A 50 -3.06 6.72 -2.14
N GLY A 51 -3.71 7.14 -3.23
CA GLY A 51 -5.17 7.14 -3.37
C GLY A 51 -5.78 5.77 -3.64
N THR A 52 -4.97 4.74 -3.86
CA THR A 52 -5.44 3.36 -4.09
C THR A 52 -6.28 2.90 -2.91
N ALA A 53 -7.49 2.40 -3.16
CA ALA A 53 -8.34 1.86 -2.11
C ALA A 53 -7.86 0.48 -1.64
N ILE A 54 -8.20 0.09 -0.41
CA ILE A 54 -7.98 -1.28 0.06
C ILE A 54 -8.83 -2.23 -0.80
N GLY A 55 -8.18 -3.24 -1.36
CA GLY A 55 -8.75 -4.23 -2.28
C GLY A 55 -8.59 -3.89 -3.76
N GLU A 56 -8.07 -2.71 -4.09
CA GLU A 56 -7.83 -2.28 -5.45
C GLU A 56 -6.48 -2.78 -5.99
N VAL A 57 -6.46 -3.11 -7.29
CA VAL A 57 -5.25 -3.44 -8.03
C VAL A 57 -4.50 -2.15 -8.34
N PHE A 58 -3.27 -2.01 -7.86
CA PHE A 58 -2.43 -0.84 -8.17
C PHE A 58 -1.36 -1.11 -9.22
N PHE A 59 -1.14 -2.38 -9.57
CA PHE A 59 -0.16 -2.77 -10.57
C PHE A 59 -0.58 -4.05 -11.27
N THR A 60 -0.36 -4.11 -12.59
CA THR A 60 -0.62 -5.29 -13.41
C THR A 60 0.51 -5.44 -14.41
N GLN A 61 1.04 -6.66 -14.54
CA GLN A 61 2.06 -6.98 -15.53
C GLN A 61 1.83 -8.36 -16.13
N GLU A 62 2.08 -8.44 -17.43
CA GLU A 62 2.00 -9.66 -18.21
C GLU A 62 3.40 -10.21 -18.51
N PHE A 63 3.58 -11.51 -18.30
CA PHE A 63 4.79 -12.27 -18.56
C PHE A 63 4.50 -13.33 -19.63
N PRO A 64 4.97 -13.13 -20.87
CA PRO A 64 4.73 -14.10 -21.94
C PRO A 64 5.51 -15.39 -21.68
N ILE A 65 4.85 -16.53 -21.92
CA ILE A 65 5.48 -17.85 -21.85
C ILE A 65 6.22 -18.08 -23.18
N THR A 66 7.54 -17.90 -23.17
CA THR A 66 8.38 -18.10 -24.35
C THR A 66 8.88 -19.53 -24.44
N GLY A 67 8.40 -20.30 -25.43
CA GLY A 67 8.85 -21.66 -25.68
C GLY A 67 7.71 -22.58 -26.11
N SER A 68 8.02 -23.87 -26.28
CA SER A 68 7.04 -24.91 -26.58
C SER A 68 6.99 -25.90 -25.43
N TYR A 69 6.10 -25.65 -24.48
CA TYR A 69 5.91 -26.46 -23.29
C TYR A 69 4.55 -27.15 -23.34
N TYR A 70 4.50 -28.40 -22.88
CA TYR A 70 3.26 -29.13 -22.77
C TYR A 70 3.34 -30.13 -21.62
N ALA A 71 2.19 -30.41 -21.01
CA ALA A 71 2.01 -31.47 -20.04
C ALA A 71 1.14 -32.56 -20.66
N ILE A 72 1.47 -33.83 -20.43
CA ILE A 72 0.54 -34.91 -20.71
C ILE A 72 -0.01 -35.44 -19.39
N VAL A 73 -1.32 -35.23 -19.22
CA VAL A 73 -2.06 -35.60 -18.03
C VAL A 73 -3.07 -36.69 -18.37
N SER A 74 -3.23 -37.64 -17.45
CA SER A 74 -4.32 -38.62 -17.49
C SER A 74 -5.26 -38.30 -16.35
N CYS A 75 -6.42 -37.74 -16.69
CA CYS A 75 -7.49 -37.38 -15.77
C CYS A 75 -8.71 -38.26 -16.07
N LYS A 76 -9.39 -38.81 -15.06
CA LYS A 76 -10.76 -39.32 -15.21
C LYS A 76 -11.76 -38.15 -15.24
N PRO A 77 -12.99 -38.35 -15.74
CA PRO A 77 -14.04 -37.34 -15.65
C PRO A 77 -14.25 -36.87 -14.20
N GLY A 78 -14.13 -35.56 -13.97
CA GLY A 78 -14.25 -34.95 -12.64
C GLY A 78 -12.90 -34.75 -11.91
N ASP A 79 -11.80 -35.29 -12.42
CA ASP A 79 -10.48 -35.05 -11.83
C ASP A 79 -9.97 -33.64 -12.17
N THR A 80 -9.09 -33.11 -11.30
CA THR A 80 -8.53 -31.77 -11.46
C THR A 80 -7.02 -31.74 -11.22
N THR A 81 -6.30 -30.89 -11.94
CA THR A 81 -4.97 -30.40 -11.51
C THR A 81 -5.14 -29.23 -10.56
N GLN A 82 -4.10 -28.91 -9.80
CA GLN A 82 -4.11 -27.75 -8.88
C GLN A 82 -3.03 -26.77 -9.29
N TRP A 83 -3.40 -25.49 -9.45
CA TRP A 83 -2.39 -24.45 -9.50
C TRP A 83 -2.08 -23.96 -8.10
N ARG A 84 -1.08 -24.57 -7.46
CA ARG A 84 -0.76 -24.35 -6.06
C ARG A 84 -0.01 -23.03 -5.89
N VAL A 85 -0.44 -22.25 -4.90
CA VAL A 85 0.37 -21.17 -4.33
C VAL A 85 1.32 -21.75 -3.29
N VAL A 86 2.61 -21.49 -3.47
CA VAL A 86 3.71 -22.02 -2.66
C VAL A 86 4.20 -20.98 -1.65
N GLN A 87 4.07 -19.69 -1.98
CA GLN A 87 4.53 -18.58 -1.17
C GLN A 87 3.39 -17.60 -0.87
N GLY A 88 3.29 -17.20 0.39
CA GLY A 88 2.21 -16.34 0.89
C GLY A 88 1.04 -17.12 1.48
N THR A 89 0.14 -16.40 2.15
CA THR A 89 -1.08 -16.94 2.76
C THR A 89 -2.30 -16.35 2.07
N ALA A 90 -3.36 -17.15 1.91
CA ALA A 90 -4.61 -16.65 1.34
C ALA A 90 -5.17 -15.47 2.17
N THR A 91 -5.76 -14.49 1.48
CA THR A 91 -6.40 -13.32 2.08
C THR A 91 -7.92 -13.44 2.01
N SER A 92 -8.64 -12.41 2.48
CA SER A 92 -10.09 -12.30 2.30
C SER A 92 -10.50 -11.97 0.86
N ILE A 93 -9.57 -11.54 0.01
CA ILE A 93 -9.83 -11.25 -1.40
C ILE A 93 -9.55 -12.50 -2.23
N ALA A 94 -10.49 -12.87 -3.10
CA ALA A 94 -10.41 -14.07 -3.92
C ALA A 94 -9.11 -14.13 -4.74
N ASN A 95 -8.42 -15.27 -4.64
CA ASN A 95 -7.16 -15.57 -5.34
C ASN A 95 -6.01 -14.59 -5.06
N VAL A 96 -6.11 -13.82 -3.97
CA VAL A 96 -5.04 -12.92 -3.51
C VAL A 96 -4.33 -13.52 -2.31
N TYR A 97 -3.01 -13.57 -2.40
CA TYR A 97 -2.12 -14.11 -1.38
C TYR A 97 -1.19 -13.03 -0.85
N THR A 98 -0.84 -13.09 0.43
CA THR A 98 0.07 -12.13 1.05
C THR A 98 1.47 -12.19 0.44
N THR A 99 2.15 -11.04 0.41
CA THR A 99 3.58 -10.97 0.10
C THR A 99 4.39 -10.75 1.38
N ASN A 100 5.71 -10.67 1.26
CA ASN A 100 6.58 -10.24 2.36
C ASN A 100 6.52 -8.73 2.63
N ILE A 101 5.85 -7.95 1.77
CA ILE A 101 5.64 -6.51 1.96
C ILE A 101 4.29 -6.30 2.64
N ALA A 102 4.32 -5.69 3.83
CA ALA A 102 3.10 -5.40 4.59
C ALA A 102 2.11 -4.57 3.77
N GLY A 103 0.83 -4.93 3.81
CA GLY A 103 -0.22 -4.25 3.05
C GLY A 103 -0.23 -4.52 1.54
N VAL A 104 0.59 -5.45 1.03
CA VAL A 104 0.61 -5.83 -0.39
C VAL A 104 0.27 -7.30 -0.57
N GLY A 105 -0.75 -7.54 -1.41
CA GLY A 105 -1.16 -8.85 -1.87
C GLY A 105 -0.81 -9.05 -3.33
N MET A 106 -0.71 -10.31 -3.75
CA MET A 106 -0.44 -10.70 -5.13
C MET A 106 -1.49 -11.70 -5.62
N ARG A 107 -1.98 -11.48 -6.83
CA ARG A 107 -2.81 -12.42 -7.57
C ARG A 107 -2.09 -12.81 -8.84
N THR A 108 -2.04 -14.11 -9.11
CA THR A 108 -1.39 -14.67 -10.29
C THR A 108 -2.42 -15.42 -11.11
N SER A 109 -2.42 -15.19 -12.41
CA SER A 109 -3.30 -15.87 -13.33
C SER A 109 -2.58 -16.23 -14.63
N TRP A 110 -3.12 -17.19 -15.38
CA TRP A 110 -2.58 -17.66 -16.64
C TRP A 110 -3.68 -17.55 -17.69
N VAL A 111 -3.37 -16.84 -18.76
CA VAL A 111 -4.23 -16.71 -19.95
C VAL A 111 -3.59 -17.51 -21.07
N PRO A 112 -4.06 -18.73 -21.33
CA PRO A 112 -3.59 -19.51 -22.46
C PRO A 112 -3.92 -18.84 -23.80
N THR A 113 -3.05 -18.98 -24.81
CA THR A 113 -3.16 -18.32 -26.14
C THR A 113 -4.54 -18.40 -26.82
N ARG A 114 -5.30 -19.48 -26.58
CA ARG A 114 -6.60 -19.72 -27.23
C ARG A 114 -7.78 -19.55 -26.26
N ALA A 115 -7.52 -19.17 -25.01
CA ALA A 115 -8.52 -19.13 -23.95
C ALA A 115 -9.18 -17.76 -23.84
N THR A 116 -10.45 -17.76 -23.44
CA THR A 116 -11.24 -16.55 -23.22
C THR A 116 -11.28 -16.10 -21.75
N SER A 117 -10.77 -16.94 -20.83
CA SER A 117 -10.75 -16.66 -19.40
C SER A 117 -9.39 -17.03 -18.79
N PRO A 118 -8.89 -16.25 -17.82
CA PRO A 118 -7.74 -16.65 -17.02
C PRO A 118 -8.06 -17.85 -16.13
N PHE A 119 -7.06 -18.68 -15.88
CA PHE A 119 -7.00 -19.57 -14.73
C PHE A 119 -6.29 -18.85 -13.59
N TYR A 120 -6.73 -18.96 -12.35
CA TYR A 120 -6.07 -18.32 -11.22
C TYR A 120 -5.23 -19.32 -10.43
N ALA A 121 -4.12 -18.83 -9.88
CA ALA A 121 -3.40 -19.56 -8.86
C ALA A 121 -4.26 -19.67 -7.60
N GLY A 122 -4.28 -20.86 -7.00
CA GLY A 122 -5.19 -21.22 -5.91
C GLY A 122 -6.31 -22.16 -6.35
N ASP A 123 -6.72 -22.07 -7.62
CA ASP A 123 -7.85 -22.83 -8.15
C ASP A 123 -7.47 -24.27 -8.55
N SER A 124 -8.47 -25.14 -8.56
CA SER A 124 -8.42 -26.43 -9.22
C SER A 124 -8.97 -26.33 -10.65
N THR A 125 -8.37 -27.05 -11.58
CA THR A 125 -8.77 -27.03 -13.00
C THR A 125 -9.03 -28.44 -13.48
N SER A 126 -10.26 -28.70 -13.97
CA SER A 126 -10.57 -29.92 -14.68
C SER A 126 -10.25 -29.74 -16.16
N TRP A 127 -9.33 -30.54 -16.69
CA TRP A 127 -8.95 -30.48 -18.11
C TRP A 127 -9.87 -31.39 -18.93
N THR A 128 -10.54 -30.80 -19.92
CA THR A 128 -11.44 -31.53 -20.81
C THR A 128 -11.06 -31.32 -22.27
N LEU A 129 -11.26 -32.34 -23.10
CA LEU A 129 -11.00 -32.24 -24.54
C LEU A 129 -11.95 -31.21 -25.17
N GLY A 130 -11.39 -30.35 -26.02
CA GLY A 130 -12.10 -29.21 -26.61
C GLY A 130 -11.90 -27.90 -25.85
N MET A 131 -11.31 -27.92 -24.64
CA MET A 131 -10.81 -26.70 -24.02
C MET A 131 -9.69 -26.07 -24.87
N PRO A 132 -9.56 -24.74 -24.84
CA PRO A 132 -8.41 -24.06 -25.39
C PRO A 132 -7.09 -24.67 -24.93
N ASN A 133 -6.18 -24.91 -25.89
CA ASN A 133 -4.85 -25.48 -25.65
C ASN A 133 -4.84 -26.92 -25.10
N VAL A 134 -5.98 -27.60 -25.06
CA VAL A 134 -6.09 -29.02 -24.71
C VAL A 134 -6.34 -29.84 -25.96
N SER A 135 -5.51 -30.87 -26.17
CA SER A 135 -5.71 -31.90 -27.19
C SER A 135 -5.55 -33.28 -26.55
N GLY A 136 -5.78 -34.38 -27.27
CA GLY A 136 -5.61 -35.73 -26.70
C GLY A 136 -6.63 -36.73 -27.23
N SER A 137 -6.80 -37.83 -26.48
CA SER A 137 -7.66 -38.95 -26.86
C SER A 137 -8.51 -39.43 -25.69
N ILE A 138 -9.84 -39.48 -25.90
CA ILE A 138 -10.80 -40.05 -24.95
C ILE A 138 -10.51 -41.54 -24.74
N GLU A 139 -10.19 -42.26 -25.82
CA GLU A 139 -9.93 -43.71 -25.79
C GLU A 139 -8.69 -44.05 -24.94
N GLN A 140 -7.71 -43.15 -24.90
CA GLN A 140 -6.47 -43.32 -24.13
C GLN A 140 -6.51 -42.65 -22.76
N ASN A 141 -7.64 -42.03 -22.39
CA ASN A 141 -7.80 -41.23 -21.17
C ASN A 141 -6.66 -40.20 -20.98
N SER A 142 -6.19 -39.61 -22.07
CA SER A 142 -5.00 -38.74 -22.08
C SER A 142 -5.32 -37.36 -22.66
N ALA A 143 -4.86 -36.32 -21.96
CA ALA A 143 -4.95 -34.94 -22.39
C ALA A 143 -3.56 -34.31 -22.42
N VAL A 144 -3.25 -33.64 -23.54
CA VAL A 144 -2.08 -32.81 -23.73
C VAL A 144 -2.48 -31.36 -23.51
N VAL A 145 -1.95 -30.76 -22.45
CA VAL A 145 -2.16 -29.35 -22.09
C VAL A 145 -0.97 -28.55 -22.61
N SER A 146 -1.21 -27.70 -23.62
CA SER A 146 -0.18 -26.81 -24.15
C SER A 146 0.00 -25.60 -23.24
N VAL A 147 1.19 -25.47 -22.65
CA VAL A 147 1.56 -24.40 -21.73
C VAL A 147 2.10 -23.24 -22.55
N THR A 148 1.20 -22.38 -23.01
CA THR A 148 1.47 -21.21 -23.87
C THR A 148 0.61 -20.03 -23.42
N GLY A 149 0.84 -18.85 -23.98
CA GLY A 149 0.13 -17.62 -23.62
C GLY A 149 0.93 -16.83 -22.61
N SER A 150 0.25 -16.25 -21.61
CA SER A 150 0.90 -15.35 -20.66
C SER A 150 0.44 -15.56 -19.23
N VAL A 151 1.36 -15.35 -18.29
CA VAL A 151 1.06 -15.21 -16.87
C VAL A 151 0.82 -13.74 -16.57
N ILE A 152 -0.32 -13.41 -15.98
CA ILE A 152 -0.65 -12.06 -15.53
C ILE A 152 -0.53 -12.02 -14.01
N VAL A 153 0.20 -11.04 -13.52
CA VAL A 153 0.33 -10.77 -12.09
C VAL A 153 -0.27 -9.41 -11.78
N GLU A 154 -1.11 -9.38 -10.76
CA GLU A 154 -1.68 -8.17 -10.20
C GLU A 154 -1.16 -8.01 -8.76
N LEU A 155 -0.78 -6.78 -8.39
CA LEU A 155 -0.52 -6.40 -7.01
C LEU A 155 -1.69 -5.58 -6.48
N ILE A 156 -2.13 -5.92 -5.27
CA ILE A 156 -3.37 -5.44 -4.66
C ILE A 156 -3.06 -4.82 -3.30
N LYS A 157 -3.64 -3.66 -2.99
CA LYS A 157 -3.49 -3.03 -1.68
C LYS A 157 -4.35 -3.75 -0.66
N LEU A 158 -3.75 -4.26 0.41
CA LEU A 158 -4.46 -5.02 1.45
C LEU A 158 -4.76 -4.21 2.71
N SER A 159 -3.92 -3.22 3.05
CA SER A 159 -4.06 -2.42 4.27
C SER A 159 -3.24 -1.12 4.20
N GLU A 160 -3.45 -0.25 5.19
CA GLU A 160 -2.56 0.88 5.49
C GLU A 160 -1.94 0.70 6.89
N PRO A 161 -0.67 1.09 7.08
CA PRO A 161 0.28 1.57 6.08
C PRO A 161 0.77 0.45 5.14
N VAL A 162 1.28 0.84 3.96
CA VAL A 162 1.94 -0.08 3.01
C VAL A 162 3.44 -0.09 3.29
N GLY A 163 4.03 -1.28 3.39
CA GLY A 163 5.47 -1.46 3.56
C GLY A 163 6.27 -1.11 2.30
N SER A 164 7.59 -1.02 2.44
CA SER A 164 8.51 -0.86 1.31
C SER A 164 9.59 -1.94 1.32
N GLY A 165 10.17 -2.21 0.15
CA GLY A 165 11.31 -3.11 0.01
C GLY A 165 11.17 -4.10 -1.15
N ALA A 166 12.15 -5.00 -1.24
CA ALA A 166 12.18 -6.02 -2.28
C ALA A 166 11.18 -7.16 -2.00
N LEU A 167 10.49 -7.61 -3.03
CA LEU A 167 9.73 -8.86 -2.99
C LEU A 167 10.69 -10.04 -2.77
N ALA A 168 10.26 -10.98 -1.94
CA ALA A 168 11.05 -12.16 -1.61
C ALA A 168 11.26 -13.04 -2.85
N GLY A 169 12.51 -13.30 -3.20
CA GLY A 169 12.84 -14.22 -4.29
C GLY A 169 12.43 -15.66 -3.95
N GLY A 170 12.08 -16.43 -4.98
CA GLY A 170 11.63 -17.81 -4.83
C GLY A 170 10.48 -18.19 -5.75
N THR A 171 10.02 -19.43 -5.60
CA THR A 171 8.87 -19.97 -6.32
C THR A 171 7.57 -19.53 -5.65
N TYR A 172 6.71 -18.88 -6.41
CA TYR A 172 5.41 -18.41 -5.91
C TYR A 172 4.28 -19.36 -6.22
N THR A 173 4.28 -19.97 -7.41
CA THR A 173 3.22 -20.91 -7.80
C THR A 173 3.79 -22.09 -8.59
N ASN A 174 3.16 -23.25 -8.42
CA ASN A 174 3.42 -24.47 -9.17
C ASN A 174 2.10 -25.06 -9.66
N ASN A 175 1.97 -25.27 -10.97
CA ASN A 175 0.87 -26.07 -11.50
C ASN A 175 1.23 -27.55 -11.42
N ILE A 176 0.51 -28.28 -10.56
CA ILE A 176 0.80 -29.65 -10.21
C ILE A 176 -0.32 -30.61 -10.61
N ALA A 177 0.09 -31.78 -11.09
CA ALA A 177 -0.75 -32.97 -11.13
C ALA A 177 -0.51 -33.84 -9.88
N GLN A 178 -1.52 -34.61 -9.45
CA GLN A 178 -1.41 -35.46 -8.27
C GLN A 178 -0.45 -36.65 -8.54
N PRO A 179 0.51 -36.93 -7.65
CA PRO A 179 1.37 -38.11 -7.78
C PRO A 179 0.60 -39.37 -7.35
N VAL A 180 0.21 -40.20 -8.31
CA VAL A 180 -0.38 -41.50 -8.02
C VAL A 180 0.14 -42.51 -9.02
N TYR A 181 0.75 -43.59 -8.53
CA TYR A 181 1.25 -44.67 -9.36
C TYR A 181 0.18 -45.17 -10.36
N PRO A 182 0.47 -45.29 -11.68
CA PRO A 182 1.79 -45.20 -12.32
C PRO A 182 2.23 -43.79 -12.74
N PHE A 183 1.54 -42.72 -12.31
CA PHE A 183 1.83 -41.31 -12.63
C PHE A 183 2.87 -40.69 -11.69
N ASN A 184 3.63 -39.72 -12.22
CA ASN A 184 4.58 -38.93 -11.46
C ASN A 184 3.93 -37.67 -10.86
N SER A 185 4.48 -37.13 -9.76
CA SER A 185 4.32 -35.70 -9.48
C SER A 185 5.06 -34.94 -10.55
N GLY A 186 4.35 -34.10 -11.30
CA GLY A 186 5.00 -33.19 -12.24
C GLY A 186 4.51 -31.77 -12.03
N VAL A 187 5.45 -30.84 -12.08
CA VAL A 187 5.18 -29.41 -12.18
C VAL A 187 5.33 -29.05 -13.65
N PHE A 188 4.25 -28.60 -14.28
CA PHE A 188 4.29 -28.24 -15.70
C PHE A 188 4.23 -26.73 -15.96
N MET A 189 4.07 -25.93 -14.91
CA MET A 189 4.28 -24.49 -14.96
C MET A 189 4.69 -23.99 -13.58
N THR A 190 5.74 -23.18 -13.54
CA THR A 190 6.28 -22.57 -12.33
C THR A 190 6.35 -21.06 -12.54
N THR A 191 5.86 -20.28 -11.58
CA THR A 191 6.14 -18.84 -11.53
C THR A 191 7.09 -18.54 -10.39
N ARG A 192 8.12 -17.74 -10.65
CA ARG A 192 9.13 -17.39 -9.65
C ARG A 192 9.62 -15.96 -9.81
N ILE A 193 10.12 -15.38 -8.73
CA ILE A 193 10.86 -14.11 -8.76
C ILE A 193 12.33 -14.44 -8.49
N ALA A 194 13.23 -14.06 -9.39
CA ALA A 194 14.66 -14.10 -9.11
C ALA A 194 15.01 -13.09 -7.98
N GLY A 195 16.01 -13.34 -7.14
CA GLY A 195 16.35 -12.41 -6.05
C GLY A 195 16.50 -10.96 -6.56
N GLY A 196 15.69 -10.03 -6.02
CA GLY A 196 15.65 -8.64 -6.47
C GLY A 196 14.75 -8.35 -7.68
N GLY A 197 13.93 -9.30 -8.14
CA GLY A 197 13.01 -9.14 -9.28
C GLY A 197 11.78 -8.27 -9.02
N GLY A 198 11.79 -7.43 -7.98
CA GLY A 198 10.70 -6.48 -7.72
C GLY A 198 10.95 -5.68 -6.45
N GLU A 199 10.84 -4.35 -6.53
CA GLU A 199 10.88 -3.44 -5.38
C GLU A 199 9.55 -2.71 -5.28
N ILE A 200 8.92 -2.75 -4.10
CA ILE A 200 7.72 -1.99 -3.81
C ILE A 200 8.09 -0.74 -3.02
N VAL A 201 7.64 0.41 -3.50
CA VAL A 201 7.76 1.69 -2.80
C VAL A 201 6.38 2.35 -2.68
N PRO A 202 5.88 2.62 -1.47
CA PRO A 202 4.73 3.51 -1.31
C PRO A 202 5.05 4.88 -1.89
N GLU A 203 4.08 5.50 -2.55
CA GLU A 203 4.20 6.91 -2.93
C GLU A 203 4.33 7.76 -1.65
N THR A 204 5.47 8.44 -1.52
CA THR A 204 5.70 9.40 -0.43
C THR A 204 5.25 10.77 -0.90
N GLY A 205 4.16 11.27 -0.32
CA GLY A 205 3.72 12.63 -0.57
C GLY A 205 4.76 13.64 -0.12
N THR A 206 4.75 14.81 -0.76
CA THR A 206 5.54 15.95 -0.30
C THR A 206 4.64 17.16 -0.17
N CYS A 207 4.87 17.99 0.84
CA CYS A 207 4.19 19.27 0.98
C CYS A 207 5.22 20.39 1.01
N SER A 208 4.89 21.49 0.33
CA SER A 208 5.70 22.70 0.25
C SER A 208 4.85 23.91 0.58
N ILE A 209 5.52 24.97 1.02
CA ILE A 209 4.96 26.29 1.23
C ILE A 209 5.75 27.28 0.39
N GLY A 210 5.08 28.31 -0.13
CA GLY A 210 5.76 29.43 -0.77
C GLY A 210 6.28 30.42 0.26
N ASP A 211 7.16 31.33 -0.18
CA ASP A 211 7.57 32.48 0.62
C ASP A 211 6.34 33.34 0.97
N LEU A 212 6.28 33.79 2.23
CA LEU A 212 5.18 34.57 2.75
C LEU A 212 5.71 35.90 3.29
N ASN A 213 5.13 37.00 2.81
CA ASN A 213 5.33 38.34 3.35
C ASN A 213 4.00 38.85 3.93
N VAL A 214 4.05 39.40 5.14
CA VAL A 214 2.88 39.98 5.83
C VAL A 214 3.19 41.43 6.17
N ASP A 215 2.51 42.36 5.50
CA ASP A 215 2.64 43.79 5.75
C ASP A 215 1.66 44.24 6.84
N LEU A 216 2.19 44.66 7.99
CA LEU A 216 1.37 45.20 9.07
C LEU A 216 1.11 46.69 8.85
N ALA A 217 -0.12 47.12 9.11
CA ALA A 217 -0.46 48.54 9.09
C ALA A 217 0.24 49.31 10.23
N PRO A 218 0.72 50.54 9.99
CA PRO A 218 1.29 51.37 11.05
C PRO A 218 0.29 51.61 12.18
N VAL A 219 0.77 51.57 13.43
CA VAL A 219 -0.06 51.80 14.61
C VAL A 219 0.47 52.99 15.43
N PRO A 220 -0.42 53.84 15.98
CA PRO A 220 0.00 54.90 16.89
C PRO A 220 0.59 54.32 18.18
N PHE A 221 1.74 54.84 18.62
CA PHE A 221 2.41 54.35 19.84
C PHE A 221 1.51 54.46 21.10
N GLY A 222 0.58 55.42 21.14
CA GLY A 222 -0.38 55.58 22.25
C GLY A 222 -1.40 54.45 22.39
N ARG A 223 -1.38 53.43 21.51
CA ARG A 223 -2.17 52.20 21.67
C ARG A 223 -1.52 51.19 22.62
N PHE A 224 -0.25 51.38 22.97
CA PHE A 224 0.48 50.54 23.91
C PHE A 224 0.29 51.10 25.33
N ASN A 225 -0.38 50.32 26.20
CA ASN A 225 -0.84 50.77 27.52
C ASN A 225 -0.12 50.05 28.69
N GLY A 226 0.97 49.34 28.41
CA GLY A 226 1.69 48.53 29.38
C GLY A 226 2.13 47.18 28.81
N LEU A 227 2.98 46.49 29.56
CA LEU A 227 3.45 45.13 29.23
C LEU A 227 2.25 44.23 28.90
N GLY A 228 2.30 43.54 27.76
CA GLY A 228 1.22 42.67 27.30
C GLY A 228 0.11 43.34 26.50
N SER A 229 0.13 44.67 26.36
CA SER A 229 -0.81 45.35 25.46
C SER A 229 -0.53 45.00 23.99
N THR A 230 -1.59 44.84 23.20
CA THR A 230 -1.49 44.44 21.78
C THR A 230 -2.32 45.33 20.88
N THR A 231 -1.92 45.46 19.61
CA THR A 231 -2.63 46.27 18.62
C THR A 231 -2.24 45.90 17.19
N GLY A 232 -2.96 46.40 16.19
CA GLY A 232 -2.62 46.25 14.76
C GLY A 232 -2.70 44.81 14.25
N GLU A 233 -3.78 44.10 14.60
CA GLU A 233 -3.98 42.72 14.16
C GLU A 233 -4.17 42.64 12.63
N THR A 234 -3.36 41.82 11.98
CA THR A 234 -3.34 41.61 10.53
C THR A 234 -3.51 40.11 10.25
N PRO A 235 -4.59 39.69 9.56
CA PRO A 235 -4.78 38.29 9.19
C PRO A 235 -3.84 37.90 8.03
N PHE A 236 -3.37 36.66 8.04
CA PHE A 236 -2.64 36.07 6.92
C PHE A 236 -2.93 34.56 6.82
N THR A 237 -2.51 33.93 5.74
CA THR A 237 -2.77 32.51 5.49
C THR A 237 -1.52 31.81 5.01
N VAL A 238 -1.22 30.66 5.59
CA VAL A 238 -0.14 29.77 5.12
C VAL A 238 -0.78 28.73 4.20
N GLY A 239 -0.50 28.83 2.90
CA GLY A 239 -0.97 27.89 1.88
C GLY A 239 0.03 26.76 1.67
N PHE A 240 -0.46 25.53 1.73
CA PHE A 240 0.31 24.31 1.50
C PHE A 240 -0.01 23.76 0.11
N ASN A 241 1.03 23.39 -0.63
CA ASN A 241 0.93 22.67 -1.88
C ASN A 241 1.49 21.26 -1.66
N CYS A 242 0.63 20.26 -1.77
CA CYS A 242 0.98 18.87 -1.52
C CYS A 242 0.86 18.05 -2.81
N SER A 243 1.83 17.17 -3.03
CA SER A 243 1.76 16.10 -4.03
C SER A 243 1.44 14.79 -3.33
N GLY A 244 0.57 13.98 -3.95
CA GLY A 244 -0.14 12.86 -3.37
C GLY A 244 0.62 12.07 -2.31
N ALA A 245 0.13 12.10 -1.07
CA ALA A 245 -0.11 10.91 -0.29
C ALA A 245 -1.21 11.14 0.75
N ASN A 246 -1.72 10.06 1.38
CA ASN A 246 -2.46 10.18 2.64
C ASN A 246 -1.44 10.17 3.78
N GLY A 247 -1.51 11.14 4.69
CA GLY A 247 -0.49 11.27 5.73
C GLY A 247 -0.56 12.59 6.49
N ALA A 248 0.15 12.65 7.60
CA ALA A 248 0.12 13.79 8.50
C ALA A 248 1.12 14.86 8.02
N VAL A 249 0.68 16.10 7.96
CA VAL A 249 1.55 17.24 7.70
C VAL A 249 1.89 17.90 9.02
N THR A 250 3.18 18.02 9.28
CA THR A 250 3.70 18.71 10.46
C THR A 250 4.32 20.04 10.07
N LEU A 251 4.11 21.03 10.93
CA LEU A 251 4.61 22.38 10.81
C LEU A 251 5.49 22.71 12.02
N THR A 252 6.64 23.31 11.75
CA THR A 252 7.47 23.95 12.77
C THR A 252 7.69 25.40 12.33
N MET A 253 7.24 26.36 13.15
CA MET A 253 7.53 27.77 12.93
C MET A 253 8.66 28.19 13.88
N ASP A 254 9.83 28.49 13.36
CA ASP A 254 11.00 28.91 14.15
C ASP A 254 11.33 30.38 13.90
N ALA A 255 11.80 31.09 14.93
CA ALA A 255 12.16 32.50 14.86
C ALA A 255 13.03 32.87 16.06
N ASP A 256 13.72 34.02 15.98
CA ASP A 256 14.35 34.62 17.14
C ASP A 256 13.27 34.96 18.18
N ARG A 257 13.16 34.14 19.22
CA ARG A 257 12.10 34.25 20.23
C ARG A 257 12.35 35.44 21.14
N PHE A 258 11.27 36.12 21.54
CA PHE A 258 11.32 37.21 22.50
C PHE A 258 10.32 36.98 23.63
N MET A 259 10.74 36.33 24.73
CA MET A 259 9.82 35.98 25.83
C MET A 259 10.29 36.54 27.19
N PRO A 260 10.30 37.86 27.42
CA PRO A 260 10.75 38.42 28.70
C PRO A 260 9.78 38.17 29.85
N ASP A 261 8.50 37.98 29.54
CA ASP A 261 7.39 37.85 30.50
C ASP A 261 6.75 36.45 30.50
N GLY A 262 7.36 35.48 29.80
CA GLY A 262 6.83 34.13 29.63
C GLY A 262 5.73 33.98 28.58
N SER A 263 5.39 35.05 27.84
CA SER A 263 4.40 35.01 26.78
C SER A 263 4.88 34.23 25.55
N LEU A 264 3.97 33.50 24.92
CA LEU A 264 4.24 32.65 23.77
C LEU A 264 3.98 33.38 22.43
N GLY A 265 4.55 32.83 21.36
CA GLY A 265 4.33 33.30 19.98
C GLY A 265 5.00 34.62 19.63
N LEU A 266 5.95 35.09 20.45
CA LEU A 266 6.62 36.37 20.29
C LEU A 266 7.91 36.25 19.47
N ILE A 267 7.92 36.93 18.33
CA ILE A 267 9.06 37.10 17.43
C ILE A 267 9.76 38.41 17.77
N LYS A 268 11.08 38.34 17.98
CA LYS A 268 11.96 39.48 18.21
C LYS A 268 12.09 40.28 16.90
N PRO A 269 11.77 41.58 16.90
CA PRO A 269 12.03 42.41 15.74
C PRO A 269 13.52 42.71 15.58
N GLN A 270 13.91 43.09 14.35
CA GLN A 270 15.20 43.69 14.08
C GLN A 270 15.42 44.97 14.93
N ALA A 271 16.67 45.24 15.29
CA ALA A 271 17.05 46.35 16.15
C ALA A 271 18.03 47.30 15.44
N GLY A 272 18.04 48.58 15.85
CA GLY A 272 18.91 49.64 15.32
C GLY A 272 18.26 51.02 15.41
N ASP A 273 18.95 52.05 14.92
CA ASP A 273 18.59 53.48 15.14
C ASP A 273 17.22 53.93 14.58
N ASN A 274 16.61 53.13 13.71
CA ASN A 274 15.30 53.40 13.10
C ASN A 274 14.22 52.38 13.48
N TYR A 275 14.51 51.46 14.40
CA TYR A 275 13.58 50.41 14.81
C TYR A 275 12.89 50.77 16.13
N ALA A 276 11.64 50.37 16.27
CA ALA A 276 10.88 50.60 17.50
C ALA A 276 11.46 49.79 18.67
N SER A 277 11.49 50.39 19.86
CA SER A 277 11.88 49.68 21.10
C SER A 277 10.68 49.08 21.82
N CYS A 278 10.91 48.02 22.59
CA CYS A 278 9.92 47.38 23.47
C CYS A 278 8.64 46.87 22.78
N VAL A 279 8.73 46.58 21.48
CA VAL A 279 7.66 45.95 20.70
C VAL A 279 8.17 44.60 20.20
N ALA A 280 7.29 43.60 20.22
CA ALA A 280 7.46 42.31 19.56
C ALA A 280 6.31 42.05 18.59
N LEU A 281 6.47 41.06 17.71
CA LEU A 281 5.40 40.56 16.86
C LEU A 281 4.84 39.28 17.45
N GLN A 282 3.53 39.21 17.68
CA GLN A 282 2.87 38.01 18.19
C GLN A 282 2.09 37.32 17.07
N VAL A 283 2.37 36.04 16.84
CA VAL A 283 1.62 35.20 15.89
C VAL A 283 0.60 34.34 16.64
N LEU A 284 -0.63 34.30 16.15
CA LEU A 284 -1.76 33.57 16.73
C LEU A 284 -2.40 32.68 15.67
N ASP A 285 -2.83 31.49 16.05
CA ASP A 285 -3.78 30.72 15.26
C ASP A 285 -5.11 31.50 15.16
N ALA A 286 -5.61 31.74 13.94
CA ALA A 286 -6.74 32.64 13.74
C ALA A 286 -8.09 32.06 14.18
N ASN A 287 -8.16 30.73 14.32
CA ASN A 287 -9.39 30.02 14.68
C ASN A 287 -9.53 29.90 16.19
N THR A 288 -8.42 29.63 16.88
CA THR A 288 -8.39 29.38 18.33
C THR A 288 -7.95 30.61 19.14
N GLY A 289 -7.26 31.56 18.51
CA GLY A 289 -6.63 32.70 19.19
C GLY A 289 -5.41 32.32 20.04
N VAL A 290 -4.97 31.06 19.99
CA VAL A 290 -3.84 30.56 20.76
C VAL A 290 -2.52 31.03 20.12
N PRO A 291 -1.55 31.54 20.89
CA PRO A 291 -0.25 31.91 20.35
C PRO A 291 0.50 30.72 19.73
N ALA A 292 1.14 30.95 18.59
CA ALA A 292 1.96 29.94 17.93
C ALA A 292 3.14 29.52 18.83
N LEU A 293 3.35 28.21 18.98
CA LEU A 293 4.45 27.71 19.79
C LEU A 293 5.73 27.66 18.95
N LEU A 294 6.52 28.72 19.03
CA LEU A 294 7.74 28.86 18.22
C LEU A 294 8.75 27.73 18.53
N GLY A 295 9.32 27.16 17.46
CA GLY A 295 10.24 26.03 17.38
C GLY A 295 9.73 24.71 17.95
N ALA A 296 8.42 24.56 18.15
CA ALA A 296 7.79 23.28 18.40
C ALA A 296 7.13 22.75 17.12
N THR A 297 7.22 21.44 16.92
CA THR A 297 6.54 20.76 15.80
C THR A 297 5.10 20.46 16.20
N SER A 298 4.15 20.86 15.36
CA SER A 298 2.72 20.58 15.52
C SER A 298 2.18 19.86 14.30
N VAL A 299 1.27 18.91 14.50
CA VAL A 299 0.48 18.34 13.39
C VAL A 299 -0.58 19.36 13.01
N VAL A 300 -0.57 19.80 11.76
CA VAL A 300 -1.43 20.89 11.29
C VAL A 300 -2.50 20.45 10.30
N GLY A 301 -2.43 19.20 9.88
CA GLY A 301 -3.44 18.60 9.02
C GLY A 301 -3.06 17.19 8.63
N ALA A 302 -3.98 16.53 7.95
CA ALA A 302 -3.71 15.34 7.18
C ALA A 302 -4.09 15.63 5.73
N VAL A 303 -3.24 15.23 4.79
CA VAL A 303 -3.67 15.15 3.39
C VAL A 303 -4.54 13.90 3.31
N VAL A 304 -5.80 14.09 2.92
CA VAL A 304 -6.78 13.00 2.75
C VAL A 304 -7.30 13.07 1.32
N ASN A 305 -7.52 11.92 0.70
CA ASN A 305 -8.09 11.80 -0.65
C ASN A 305 -7.28 12.52 -1.74
N ASN A 306 -5.95 12.50 -1.66
CA ASN A 306 -5.05 13.18 -2.61
C ASN A 306 -5.31 14.70 -2.73
N ALA A 307 -5.77 15.36 -1.66
CA ALA A 307 -5.91 16.81 -1.66
C ALA A 307 -4.57 17.48 -2.00
N THR A 308 -4.54 18.26 -3.08
CA THR A 308 -3.30 18.87 -3.58
C THR A 308 -2.95 20.18 -2.86
N SER A 309 -3.85 20.69 -2.02
CA SER A 309 -3.62 21.93 -1.27
C SER A 309 -4.55 22.06 -0.07
N PHE A 310 -4.08 22.72 0.98
CA PHE A 310 -4.90 23.21 2.08
C PHE A 310 -4.26 24.49 2.67
N SER A 311 -4.97 25.18 3.55
CA SER A 311 -4.52 26.46 4.09
C SER A 311 -4.81 26.61 5.57
N LEU A 312 -3.87 27.21 6.31
CA LEU A 312 -4.01 27.50 7.74
C LEU A 312 -4.12 29.01 7.97
N PRO A 313 -5.19 29.49 8.62
CA PRO A 313 -5.36 30.90 8.90
C PRO A 313 -4.61 31.29 10.18
N TYR A 314 -3.80 32.35 10.10
CA TYR A 314 -3.07 32.94 11.22
C TYR A 314 -3.33 34.44 11.31
N ARG A 315 -2.96 35.04 12.44
CA ARG A 315 -2.96 36.48 12.64
C ARG A 315 -1.65 36.91 13.26
N VAL A 316 -1.18 38.09 12.89
CA VAL A 316 -0.02 38.73 13.51
C VAL A 316 -0.42 40.08 14.08
N ARG A 317 0.12 40.44 15.24
CA ARG A 317 -0.14 41.73 15.88
C ARG A 317 1.09 42.25 16.60
N TYR A 318 1.13 43.55 16.87
CA TYR A 318 2.14 44.14 17.74
C TYR A 318 1.88 43.80 19.21
N TYR A 319 2.94 43.57 19.97
CA TYR A 319 2.90 43.24 21.40
C TYR A 319 3.90 44.12 22.17
N GLN A 320 3.46 44.83 23.19
CA GLN A 320 4.38 45.57 24.06
C GLN A 320 5.12 44.58 24.97
N SER A 321 6.41 44.45 24.72
CA SER A 321 7.22 43.34 25.22
C SER A 321 8.06 43.68 26.45
N ALA A 322 8.10 44.96 26.84
CA ALA A 322 8.69 45.43 28.08
C ALA A 322 7.84 46.55 28.71
N GLY A 323 7.83 46.58 30.04
CA GLY A 323 7.10 47.56 30.84
C GLY A 323 7.84 48.89 30.99
N GLY A 324 7.13 49.92 31.43
CA GLY A 324 7.64 51.27 31.66
C GLY A 324 6.93 52.32 30.81
N SER A 325 6.63 53.48 31.40
CA SER A 325 5.79 54.54 30.82
C SER A 325 6.37 55.21 29.55
N HIS A 326 7.61 54.88 29.18
CA HIS A 326 8.32 55.42 28.01
C HIS A 326 9.15 54.36 27.27
N CYS A 327 8.84 53.07 27.42
CA CYS A 327 9.64 52.00 26.81
C CYS A 327 9.46 51.97 25.28
N VAL A 328 8.23 52.17 24.81
CA VAL A 328 7.90 52.07 23.38
C VAL A 328 8.30 53.36 22.67
N SER A 329 9.21 53.24 21.70
CA SER A 329 9.59 54.32 20.80
C SER A 329 9.01 54.13 19.40
N PRO A 330 8.73 55.20 18.65
CA PRO A 330 8.39 55.09 17.23
C PRO A 330 9.55 54.52 16.41
N GLY A 331 9.25 53.67 15.44
CA GLY A 331 10.23 53.12 14.52
C GLY A 331 9.67 51.99 13.66
N LEU A 332 10.52 51.43 12.81
CA LEU A 332 10.23 50.26 12.00
C LEU A 332 10.12 49.01 12.88
N VAL A 333 9.29 48.07 12.45
CA VAL A 333 9.20 46.73 13.06
C VAL A 333 9.28 45.73 11.92
N LYS A 334 10.31 44.89 11.95
CA LYS A 334 10.50 43.78 11.01
C LYS A 334 10.88 42.54 11.78
N GLY A 335 10.20 41.43 11.53
CA GLY A 335 10.53 40.13 12.10
C GLY A 335 10.63 39.10 10.98
N THR A 336 11.36 38.02 11.25
CA THR A 336 11.49 36.90 10.33
C THR A 336 11.23 35.61 11.10
N ALA A 337 10.46 34.71 10.49
CA ALA A 337 10.25 33.36 10.96
C ALA A 337 10.49 32.39 9.80
N THR A 338 11.13 31.27 10.11
CA THR A 338 11.33 30.16 9.19
C THR A 338 10.28 29.10 9.46
N VAL A 339 9.56 28.71 8.43
CA VAL A 339 8.54 27.66 8.53
C VAL A 339 9.07 26.40 7.87
N THR A 340 9.16 25.32 8.64
CA THR A 340 9.56 23.99 8.16
C THR A 340 8.35 23.09 8.08
N VAL A 341 8.16 22.45 6.93
CA VAL A 341 7.09 21.48 6.70
C VAL A 341 7.70 20.10 6.55
N LYS A 342 7.13 19.11 7.23
CA LYS A 342 7.48 17.70 7.04
C LYS A 342 6.23 16.88 6.81
N TYR A 343 6.35 15.97 5.86
CA TYR A 343 5.36 14.96 5.56
C TYR A 343 5.68 13.68 6.34
N GLN A 344 4.67 13.06 6.95
CA GLN A 344 4.75 11.80 7.70
C GLN A 344 3.77 10.78 7.16
#